data_AF-A0A519V7I4-F1
#
_entry.id   AF-A0A519V7I4-F1
#
_cell.length_a   1.000
_cell.length_b   1.000
_cell.length_c   1.000
_cell.angle_alpha   90.00
_cell.angle_beta   90.00
_cell.angle_gamma   90.00
#
_symmetry.space_group_name_H-M   'P 1'
#
loop_
_entity.id
_entity.type
_entity.pdbx_description
1 polymer ?
#
loop_
_entity_poly.entity_id
_entity_poly.type
_entity_poly.pdbx_seq_one_letter_code
_entity_poly.pdbx_strand_id
1 'polypeptide(L)'
;MLHSSPTPGRAGGVASALLTWRSSWLLSFLLASHLVAAGQARPMQPGPAVQPVRRAAPAASPTQSTRLAPGRTTVQYAKGFRLEYLGTYKVLTIQNPFEPQATAVRYLLVPRGAARPAGYPDAQVIATPLRSLVGLSSLHVALADFLGAADLVVGVGSFKYVSAPRVRQRIAAGQVYEVGQGKELNNELLVARHPDLVMTTGWPGEGLDHFQTLRAAGVPVLINSEWVETTPLARAEWVKVLAALLNQEAVVNQKFDAVAREYQRLAALGHGAAQKPSVVVGLPFKDVWYVPDTDSYMAQFLRDAGAAYHWDRTKAPSGGSLALSFEAVAPVALGADYWLQTGSLTTKAALLAQDARYAAFAPAKNNRVFNNNLRTNAQGSNDYWESGAVRPDLVLSDLIRILHPELLPTWQLYYYQPVK
;
A
#
# COMPACT_ATOMS: atom_id res chain seq x y z
N MET A 1 23.58 47.07 31.98
CA MET A 1 23.36 48.53 31.88
C MET A 1 22.37 48.73 30.74
N LEU A 2 21.10 49.03 31.08
CA LEU A 2 20.43 50.32 30.81
C LEU A 2 20.19 50.52 29.29
N HIS A 3 19.02 50.82 28.74
CA HIS A 3 17.69 51.12 29.28
C HIS A 3 16.72 51.27 28.08
N SER A 4 15.53 50.70 28.19
CA SER A 4 14.21 51.31 27.93
C SER A 4 13.75 51.77 26.52
N SER A 5 12.50 51.37 26.25
CA SER A 5 11.54 51.68 25.19
C SER A 5 11.20 53.18 25.02
N PRO A 6 10.35 53.57 24.04
CA PRO A 6 8.90 53.60 24.34
C PRO A 6 7.94 53.29 23.16
N THR A 7 6.77 52.77 23.52
CA THR A 7 5.49 52.91 22.80
C THR A 7 4.85 54.28 23.09
N PRO A 8 3.95 54.76 22.22
CA PRO A 8 2.51 54.86 22.57
C PRO A 8 1.62 54.47 21.35
N GLY A 9 0.32 54.16 21.39
CA GLY A 9 -0.72 54.26 22.40
C GLY A 9 -2.01 54.87 21.81
N ARG A 10 -3.02 54.03 21.50
CA ARG A 10 -4.51 54.24 21.46
C ARG A 10 -5.17 55.22 20.46
N ALA A 11 -6.24 54.76 19.76
CA ALA A 11 -7.67 54.91 20.17
C ALA A 11 -8.70 54.66 19.02
N GLY A 12 -9.85 54.04 19.36
CA GLY A 12 -11.16 54.12 18.67
C GLY A 12 -11.36 53.23 17.43
N GLY A 13 -12.49 52.58 17.13
CA GLY A 13 -13.85 52.60 17.68
C GLY A 13 -14.87 52.30 16.55
N VAL A 14 -15.54 51.15 16.65
CA VAL A 14 -16.93 50.78 16.24
C VAL A 14 -17.48 51.07 14.81
N ALA A 15 -18.13 50.02 14.25
CA ALA A 15 -19.45 50.00 13.56
C ALA A 15 -19.51 49.56 12.07
N SER A 16 -20.05 48.34 11.87
CA SER A 16 -21.23 47.96 11.07
C SER A 16 -21.52 48.54 9.66
N ALA A 17 -21.66 47.63 8.68
CA ALA A 17 -22.75 47.56 7.67
C ALA A 17 -22.41 46.41 6.69
N LEU A 18 -23.01 45.22 6.74
CA LEU A 18 -24.31 44.82 6.15
C LEU A 18 -24.67 45.57 4.85
N LEU A 19 -24.50 44.90 3.70
CA LEU A 19 -25.39 45.07 2.55
C LEU A 19 -25.69 43.71 1.91
N THR A 20 -27.00 43.45 1.83
CA THR A 20 -27.69 42.33 1.19
C THR A 20 -28.12 42.72 -0.22
N TRP A 21 -28.47 41.72 -1.06
CA TRP A 21 -29.63 41.60 -1.96
C TRP A 21 -29.34 40.49 -3.00
N ARG A 22 -29.98 39.31 -2.96
CA ARG A 22 -31.29 38.93 -3.56
C ARG A 22 -31.39 39.28 -5.05
N SER A 23 -31.66 38.32 -5.95
CA SER A 23 -33.02 37.81 -6.24
C SER A 23 -33.03 36.56 -7.15
N SER A 24 -33.93 35.61 -6.82
CA SER A 24 -34.89 34.84 -7.68
C SER A 24 -34.36 33.95 -8.82
N TRP A 25 -34.89 32.75 -9.13
CA TRP A 25 -36.30 32.42 -9.39
C TRP A 25 -36.71 31.00 -8.94
N LEU A 26 -37.95 30.93 -8.42
CA LEU A 26 -38.79 29.73 -8.23
C LEU A 26 -39.66 29.50 -9.47
N LEU A 27 -40.04 28.24 -9.75
CA LEU A 27 -41.38 27.91 -10.25
C LEU A 27 -41.71 26.43 -10.02
N SER A 28 -43.00 26.20 -9.80
CA SER A 28 -43.59 25.21 -8.91
C SER A 28 -44.24 24.02 -9.63
N PHE A 29 -44.52 23.00 -8.81
CA PHE A 29 -45.41 21.85 -8.98
C PHE A 29 -46.76 22.12 -9.69
N LEU A 30 -47.32 21.07 -10.31
CA LEU A 30 -48.76 20.77 -10.21
C LEU A 30 -49.04 19.25 -10.40
N LEU A 31 -49.89 18.72 -9.52
CA LEU A 31 -50.51 17.38 -9.52
C LEU A 31 -51.65 17.30 -10.54
N ALA A 32 -51.96 16.07 -10.99
CA ALA A 32 -53.32 15.68 -11.36
C ALA A 32 -53.59 14.22 -10.99
N SER A 33 -54.76 13.97 -10.41
CA SER A 33 -55.25 12.70 -9.85
C SER A 33 -56.42 12.14 -10.67
N HIS A 34 -56.63 10.82 -10.54
CA HIS A 34 -57.84 10.01 -10.76
C HIS A 34 -58.09 9.35 -12.14
N LEU A 35 -58.11 8.01 -12.16
CA LEU A 35 -59.34 7.21 -12.19
C LEU A 35 -59.04 5.70 -12.02
N VAL A 36 -59.88 5.06 -11.20
CA VAL A 36 -59.93 3.62 -10.94
C VAL A 36 -60.85 2.96 -11.96
N ALA A 37 -60.43 1.83 -12.53
CA ALA A 37 -61.35 0.86 -13.13
C ALA A 37 -60.93 -0.55 -12.70
N ALA A 38 -61.87 -1.23 -12.03
CA ALA A 38 -61.75 -2.58 -11.52
C ALA A 38 -61.87 -3.60 -12.65
N GLY A 39 -60.96 -4.58 -12.66
CA GLY A 39 -61.07 -5.80 -13.47
C GLY A 39 -60.65 -6.99 -12.62
N GLN A 40 -61.60 -7.82 -12.23
CA GLN A 40 -61.38 -9.02 -11.43
C GLN A 40 -60.61 -10.08 -12.23
N ALA A 41 -59.50 -10.57 -11.68
CA ALA A 41 -58.85 -11.79 -12.13
C ALA A 41 -58.79 -12.78 -10.95
N ARG A 42 -59.32 -13.98 -11.17
CA ARG A 42 -59.47 -15.08 -10.20
C ARG A 42 -58.12 -15.52 -9.59
N PRO A 43 -58.09 -15.95 -8.33
CA PRO A 43 -56.91 -16.60 -7.76
C PRO A 43 -56.74 -18.00 -8.38
N MET A 44 -55.61 -18.21 -9.04
CA MET A 44 -55.18 -19.52 -9.53
C MET A 44 -54.58 -20.31 -8.36
N GLN A 45 -55.00 -21.57 -8.20
CA GLN A 45 -54.57 -22.47 -7.12
C GLN A 45 -53.04 -22.70 -7.13
N PRO A 46 -52.41 -22.87 -5.96
CA PRO A 46 -51.00 -23.24 -5.88
C PRO A 46 -50.82 -24.69 -6.34
N GLY A 47 -50.01 -24.88 -7.39
CA GLY A 47 -49.49 -26.19 -7.80
C GLY A 47 -48.55 -26.78 -6.74
N PRO A 48 -48.29 -28.10 -6.79
CA PRO A 48 -47.56 -28.80 -5.74
C PRO A 48 -46.11 -28.31 -5.62
N ALA A 49 -45.65 -28.20 -4.38
CA ALA A 49 -44.32 -27.74 -4.00
C ALA A 49 -43.22 -28.63 -4.63
N VAL A 50 -42.46 -28.06 -5.55
CA VAL A 50 -41.20 -28.65 -6.02
C VAL A 50 -40.14 -28.34 -4.97
N GLN A 51 -39.64 -29.38 -4.30
CA GLN A 51 -38.52 -29.24 -3.37
C GLN A 51 -37.30 -28.67 -4.11
N PRO A 52 -36.60 -27.66 -3.55
CA PRO A 52 -35.37 -27.20 -4.13
C PRO A 52 -34.32 -28.30 -3.97
N VAL A 53 -33.93 -28.92 -5.08
CA VAL A 53 -32.73 -29.74 -5.16
C VAL A 53 -31.55 -28.86 -4.75
N ARG A 54 -30.99 -29.10 -3.56
CA ARG A 54 -29.70 -28.55 -3.17
C ARG A 54 -28.66 -29.05 -4.19
N ARG A 55 -28.35 -28.22 -5.19
CA ARG A 55 -27.08 -28.33 -5.89
C ARG A 55 -26.00 -28.00 -4.86
N ALA A 56 -25.27 -29.03 -4.42
CA ALA A 56 -23.99 -28.82 -3.77
C ALA A 56 -23.16 -27.90 -4.67
N ALA A 57 -22.67 -26.80 -4.09
CA ALA A 57 -21.64 -26.00 -4.74
C ALA A 57 -20.48 -26.94 -5.11
N PRO A 58 -19.94 -26.88 -6.34
CA PRO A 58 -18.77 -27.68 -6.65
C PRO A 58 -17.66 -27.28 -5.68
N ALA A 59 -17.18 -28.26 -4.92
CA ALA A 59 -16.00 -28.12 -4.10
C ALA A 59 -14.89 -27.54 -4.99
N ALA A 60 -14.31 -26.42 -4.56
CA ALA A 60 -13.16 -25.83 -5.22
C ALA A 60 -12.07 -26.92 -5.29
N SER A 61 -11.87 -27.45 -6.49
CA SER A 61 -10.80 -28.40 -6.75
C SER A 61 -9.47 -27.68 -6.48
N PRO A 62 -8.50 -28.34 -5.83
CA PRO A 62 -7.18 -27.73 -5.63
C PRO A 62 -6.63 -27.37 -7.00
N THR A 63 -6.35 -26.08 -7.20
CA THR A 63 -5.82 -25.54 -8.45
C THR A 63 -4.59 -26.34 -8.81
N GLN A 64 -4.68 -27.18 -9.85
CA GLN A 64 -3.53 -27.89 -10.38
C GLN A 64 -2.47 -26.85 -10.73
N SER A 65 -1.36 -26.88 -10.00
CA SER A 65 -0.14 -26.15 -10.33
C SER A 65 0.26 -26.60 -11.74
N THR A 66 -0.08 -25.79 -12.73
CA THR A 66 0.44 -25.93 -14.09
C THR A 66 1.92 -25.64 -13.96
N ARG A 67 2.75 -26.68 -14.04
CA ARG A 67 4.21 -26.54 -13.99
C ARG A 67 4.61 -25.58 -15.12
N LEU A 68 4.97 -24.36 -14.76
CA LEU A 68 5.39 -23.33 -15.70
C LEU A 68 6.60 -23.83 -16.49
N ALA A 69 6.68 -23.45 -17.76
CA ALA A 69 7.90 -23.64 -18.52
C ALA A 69 9.08 -22.99 -17.75
N PRO A 70 10.25 -23.63 -17.69
CA PRO A 70 11.43 -23.05 -17.03
C PRO A 70 11.67 -21.62 -17.49
N GLY A 71 11.86 -20.69 -16.55
CA GLY A 71 12.14 -19.28 -16.86
C GLY A 71 10.91 -18.40 -17.14
N ARG A 72 9.70 -18.83 -16.76
CA ARG A 72 8.48 -17.98 -16.81
C ARG A 72 7.84 -17.82 -15.43
N THR A 73 7.09 -16.73 -15.26
CA THR A 73 6.22 -16.51 -14.10
C THR A 73 4.78 -16.26 -14.54
N THR A 74 3.85 -16.65 -13.68
CA THR A 74 2.44 -16.24 -13.73
C THR A 74 2.17 -15.25 -12.61
N VAL A 75 1.37 -14.23 -12.89
CA VAL A 75 0.88 -13.26 -11.90
C VAL A 75 -0.46 -13.77 -11.37
N GLN A 76 -0.59 -13.96 -10.06
CA GLN A 76 -1.76 -14.59 -9.43
C GLN A 76 -2.56 -13.62 -8.55
N TYR A 77 -1.88 -12.66 -7.93
CA TYR A 77 -2.43 -11.75 -6.91
C TYR A 77 -2.42 -10.29 -7.39
N ALA A 78 -1.30 -9.84 -7.96
CA ALA A 78 -1.14 -8.46 -8.42
C ALA A 78 -2.05 -8.16 -9.61
N LYS A 79 -2.65 -6.97 -9.59
CA LYS A 79 -3.49 -6.46 -10.68
C LYS A 79 -2.82 -5.31 -11.42
N GLY A 80 -1.87 -4.63 -10.80
CA GLY A 80 -1.22 -3.43 -11.34
C GLY A 80 -0.20 -3.70 -12.44
N PHE A 81 0.15 -4.96 -12.74
CA PHE A 81 0.98 -5.29 -13.88
C PHE A 81 0.59 -6.59 -14.60
N ARG A 82 1.02 -6.71 -15.85
CA ARG A 82 0.99 -7.94 -16.65
C ARG A 82 2.36 -8.18 -17.27
N LEU A 83 2.73 -9.44 -17.39
CA LEU A 83 3.99 -9.85 -18.00
C LEU A 83 3.73 -10.90 -19.09
N GLU A 84 4.13 -10.58 -20.32
CA GLU A 84 3.98 -11.44 -21.49
C GLU A 84 5.35 -11.88 -21.99
N TYR A 85 5.47 -13.15 -22.39
CA TYR A 85 6.72 -13.73 -22.89
C TYR A 85 6.60 -13.95 -24.40
N LEU A 86 7.42 -13.23 -25.18
CA LEU A 86 7.36 -13.22 -26.65
C LEU A 86 8.72 -13.63 -27.23
N GLY A 87 8.87 -14.91 -27.55
CA GLY A 87 10.13 -15.44 -28.08
C GLY A 87 11.31 -15.19 -27.12
N THR A 88 12.20 -14.27 -27.50
CA THR A 88 13.42 -13.93 -26.76
C THR A 88 13.28 -12.71 -25.84
N TYR A 89 12.15 -12.00 -25.86
CA TYR A 89 11.92 -10.80 -25.05
C TYR A 89 10.61 -10.91 -24.25
N LYS A 90 10.41 -9.97 -23.33
CA LYS A 90 9.20 -9.90 -22.50
C LYS A 90 8.56 -8.53 -22.66
N VAL A 91 7.24 -8.46 -22.54
CA VAL A 91 6.50 -7.21 -22.49
C VAL A 91 5.94 -7.08 -21.09
N LEU A 92 6.42 -6.09 -20.34
CA LEU A 92 5.88 -5.71 -19.05
C LEU A 92 4.92 -4.55 -19.27
N THR A 93 3.68 -4.73 -18.83
CA THR A 93 2.64 -3.70 -18.89
C THR A 93 2.29 -3.30 -17.47
N ILE A 94 2.51 -2.04 -17.11
CA ILE A 94 2.10 -1.45 -15.83
C ILE A 94 0.79 -0.70 -16.05
N GLN A 95 -0.25 -1.05 -15.29
CA GLN A 95 -1.53 -0.38 -15.36
C GLN A 95 -1.44 0.94 -14.58
N ASN A 96 -1.95 2.02 -15.15
CA ASN A 96 -2.13 3.28 -14.43
C ASN A 96 -3.48 3.24 -13.69
N PRO A 97 -3.51 3.13 -12.36
CA PRO A 97 -4.75 3.08 -11.60
C PRO A 97 -5.36 4.49 -11.38
N PHE A 98 -4.67 5.56 -11.79
CA PHE A 98 -5.00 6.93 -11.42
C PHE A 98 -5.74 7.71 -12.52
N GLU A 99 -5.92 7.13 -13.71
CA GLU A 99 -6.58 7.78 -14.83
C GLU A 99 -7.92 7.09 -15.19
N PRO A 100 -9.00 7.85 -15.46
CA PRO A 100 -10.30 7.29 -15.85
C PRO A 100 -10.25 6.42 -17.10
N GLN A 101 -9.30 6.70 -17.99
CA GLN A 101 -8.90 5.87 -19.12
C GLN A 101 -7.57 5.24 -18.71
N ALA A 102 -7.56 3.98 -18.26
CA ALA A 102 -6.34 3.34 -17.77
C ALA A 102 -5.26 3.27 -18.86
N THR A 103 -4.38 4.28 -18.89
CA THR A 103 -3.24 4.34 -19.81
C THR A 103 -2.17 3.39 -19.28
N ALA A 104 -2.07 2.21 -19.89
CA ALA A 104 -1.05 1.26 -19.49
C ALA A 104 0.32 1.65 -20.08
N VAL A 105 1.36 1.67 -19.24
CA VAL A 105 2.74 1.90 -19.68
C VAL A 105 3.38 0.56 -20.03
N ARG A 106 3.98 0.47 -21.22
CA ARG A 106 4.62 -0.76 -21.71
C ARG A 106 6.14 -0.62 -21.71
N TYR A 107 6.80 -1.68 -21.29
CA TYR A 107 8.25 -1.84 -21.28
C TYR A 107 8.63 -3.12 -22.02
N LEU A 108 9.61 -3.03 -22.91
CA LEU A 108 10.20 -4.18 -23.59
C LEU A 108 11.44 -4.60 -22.81
N LEU A 109 11.39 -5.79 -22.22
CA LEU A 109 12.53 -6.40 -21.53
C LEU A 109 13.29 -7.25 -22.56
N VAL A 110 14.40 -6.72 -23.06
CA VAL A 110 15.09 -7.24 -24.25
C VAL A 110 16.51 -7.70 -23.86
N PRO A 111 16.97 -8.88 -24.29
CA PRO A 111 18.34 -9.31 -24.05
C PRO A 111 19.37 -8.27 -24.54
N ARG A 112 20.42 -8.04 -23.76
CA ARG A 112 21.51 -7.13 -24.15
C ARG A 112 22.07 -7.49 -25.52
N GLY A 113 22.22 -6.48 -26.38
CA GLY A 113 22.73 -6.63 -27.74
C GLY A 113 21.69 -7.09 -28.77
N ALA A 114 20.48 -7.46 -28.37
CA ALA A 114 19.42 -7.79 -29.30
C ALA A 114 18.76 -6.53 -29.89
N ALA A 115 18.23 -6.65 -31.12
CA ALA A 115 17.51 -5.59 -31.79
C ALA A 115 16.18 -5.26 -31.07
N ARG A 116 15.74 -4.00 -31.16
CA ARG A 116 14.43 -3.57 -30.66
C ARG A 116 13.31 -4.33 -31.39
N PRO A 117 12.40 -5.00 -30.67
CA PRO A 117 11.22 -5.61 -31.28
C PRO A 117 10.32 -4.58 -31.98
N ALA A 118 9.79 -4.94 -33.15
CA ALA A 118 8.81 -4.14 -33.88
C ALA A 118 7.42 -4.18 -33.21
N GLY A 119 6.52 -3.25 -33.55
CA GLY A 119 5.12 -3.24 -33.08
C GLY A 119 4.87 -2.52 -31.75
N TYR A 120 5.90 -1.94 -31.14
CA TYR A 120 5.81 -1.21 -29.86
C TYR A 120 6.53 0.15 -29.92
N PRO A 121 6.05 1.12 -30.73
CA PRO A 121 6.72 2.41 -30.91
C PRO A 121 6.85 3.21 -29.61
N ASP A 122 5.84 3.13 -28.74
CA ASP A 122 5.76 3.92 -27.49
C ASP A 122 6.42 3.24 -26.29
N ALA A 123 6.81 1.97 -26.43
CA ALA A 123 7.38 1.21 -25.31
C ALA A 123 8.87 1.53 -25.12
N GLN A 124 9.27 1.76 -23.88
CA GLN A 124 10.68 1.91 -23.53
C GLN A 124 11.36 0.54 -23.50
N VAL A 125 12.58 0.46 -24.03
CA VAL A 125 13.40 -0.75 -23.99
C VAL A 125 14.23 -0.75 -22.72
N ILE A 126 14.23 -1.89 -22.01
CA ILE A 126 15.08 -2.15 -20.86
C ILE A 126 15.92 -3.39 -21.16
N ALA A 127 17.23 -3.25 -21.10
CA ALA A 127 18.14 -4.33 -21.41
C ALA A 127 18.24 -5.34 -20.26
N THR A 128 18.02 -6.61 -20.52
CA THR A 128 18.10 -7.70 -19.54
C THR A 128 19.32 -8.61 -19.76
N PRO A 129 19.87 -9.21 -18.69
CA PRO A 129 19.57 -8.93 -17.28
C PRO A 129 20.10 -7.53 -16.86
N LEU A 130 19.43 -6.87 -15.91
CA LEU A 130 19.95 -5.64 -15.30
C LEU A 130 21.30 -5.86 -14.61
N ARG A 131 22.20 -4.88 -14.67
CA ARG A 131 23.48 -4.86 -13.94
C ARG A 131 23.54 -3.77 -12.89
N SER A 132 22.68 -2.75 -13.00
CA SER A 132 22.58 -1.65 -12.03
C SER A 132 21.14 -1.15 -11.91
N LEU A 133 20.72 -0.90 -10.67
CA LEU A 133 19.40 -0.37 -10.32
C LEU A 133 19.57 0.85 -9.41
N VAL A 134 18.87 1.94 -9.75
CA VAL A 134 18.59 3.02 -8.80
C VAL A 134 17.16 2.90 -8.32
N GLY A 135 16.96 2.69 -7.02
CA GLY A 135 15.64 2.55 -6.41
C GLY A 135 15.21 3.81 -5.67
N LEU A 136 14.16 4.48 -6.13
CA LEU A 136 13.67 5.71 -5.48
C LEU A 136 12.73 5.49 -4.28
N SER A 137 12.40 4.24 -3.96
CA SER A 137 11.56 3.84 -2.80
C SER A 137 12.25 2.72 -2.02
N SER A 138 12.00 2.64 -0.70
CA SER A 138 12.48 1.55 0.16
C SER A 138 12.08 0.19 -0.42
N LEU A 139 10.86 0.07 -0.93
CA LEU A 139 10.42 -1.18 -1.54
C LEU A 139 11.32 -1.64 -2.68
N HIS A 140 11.82 -0.74 -3.54
CA HIS A 140 12.68 -1.15 -4.66
C HIS A 140 13.96 -1.83 -4.14
N VAL A 141 14.44 -1.40 -2.96
CA VAL A 141 15.52 -2.06 -2.22
C VAL A 141 15.06 -3.42 -1.70
N ALA A 142 13.87 -3.49 -1.10
CA ALA A 142 13.28 -4.75 -0.62
C ALA A 142 13.13 -5.81 -1.72
N LEU A 143 12.74 -5.43 -2.95
CA LEU A 143 12.65 -6.34 -4.08
C LEU A 143 14.02 -6.97 -4.37
N ALA A 144 15.08 -6.14 -4.41
CA ALA A 144 16.43 -6.61 -4.68
C ALA A 144 16.96 -7.49 -3.55
N ASP A 145 16.73 -7.11 -2.29
CA ASP A 145 17.13 -7.90 -1.12
C ASP A 145 16.41 -9.25 -1.05
N PHE A 146 15.10 -9.29 -1.33
CA PHE A 146 14.31 -10.53 -1.40
C PHE A 146 14.87 -11.52 -2.43
N LEU A 147 15.32 -11.02 -3.59
CA LEU A 147 15.99 -11.85 -4.59
C LEU A 147 17.36 -12.37 -4.11
N GLY A 148 18.02 -11.68 -3.18
CA GLY A 148 19.45 -11.85 -2.89
C GLY A 148 20.34 -11.07 -3.87
N ALA A 149 19.78 -10.07 -4.56
CA ALA A 149 20.43 -9.25 -5.57
C ALA A 149 20.70 -7.82 -5.04
N ALA A 150 20.95 -7.66 -3.74
CA ALA A 150 21.27 -6.36 -3.13
C ALA A 150 22.46 -5.66 -3.80
N ASP A 151 23.38 -6.41 -4.41
CA ASP A 151 24.54 -5.91 -5.14
C ASP A 151 24.16 -5.16 -6.45
N LEU A 152 22.95 -5.37 -6.95
CA LEU A 152 22.37 -4.65 -8.09
C LEU A 152 22.09 -3.17 -7.78
N VAL A 153 21.79 -2.84 -6.51
CA VAL A 153 21.40 -1.48 -6.11
C VAL A 153 22.64 -0.59 -6.11
N VAL A 154 22.76 0.33 -7.06
CA VAL A 154 23.88 1.27 -7.15
C VAL A 154 23.53 2.67 -6.65
N GLY A 155 22.25 2.98 -6.55
CA GLY A 155 21.78 4.24 -5.96
C GLY A 155 20.39 4.14 -5.36
N VAL A 156 20.08 5.07 -4.47
CA VAL A 156 18.77 5.18 -3.83
C VAL A 156 18.32 6.64 -3.74
N GLY A 157 17.00 6.85 -3.62
CA GLY A 157 16.45 8.20 -3.44
C GLY A 157 16.95 8.87 -2.16
N SER A 158 16.88 8.18 -1.02
CA SER A 158 17.54 8.60 0.21
C SER A 158 18.04 7.43 1.06
N PHE A 159 19.26 7.54 1.61
CA PHE A 159 19.84 6.60 2.56
C PHE A 159 19.03 6.48 3.84
N LYS A 160 18.29 7.53 4.22
CA LYS A 160 17.42 7.56 5.41
C LYS A 160 16.33 6.49 5.37
N TYR A 161 15.90 6.08 4.19
CA TYR A 161 14.80 5.11 4.03
C TYR A 161 15.28 3.67 3.76
N VAL A 162 16.59 3.41 3.84
CA VAL A 162 17.14 2.06 3.63
C VAL A 162 17.29 1.30 4.95
N SER A 163 16.80 0.07 5.01
CA SER A 163 16.93 -0.85 6.16
C SER A 163 17.77 -2.09 5.87
N ALA A 164 17.81 -2.56 4.62
CA ALA A 164 18.41 -3.82 4.21
C ALA A 164 19.89 -3.88 4.59
N PRO A 165 20.32 -4.85 5.44
CA PRO A 165 21.66 -4.87 5.99
C PRO A 165 22.77 -4.85 4.93
N ARG A 166 22.60 -5.62 3.85
CA ARG A 166 23.57 -5.69 2.75
C ARG A 166 23.69 -4.34 2.03
N VAL A 167 22.57 -3.67 1.75
CA VAL A 167 22.59 -2.36 1.08
C VAL A 167 23.16 -1.29 2.00
N ARG A 168 22.85 -1.34 3.30
CA ARG A 168 23.46 -0.46 4.32
C ARG A 168 24.97 -0.61 4.41
N GLN A 169 25.50 -1.83 4.35
CA GLN A 169 26.94 -2.08 4.30
C GLN A 169 27.56 -1.43 3.05
N ARG A 170 26.90 -1.55 1.89
CA ARG A 170 27.38 -0.95 0.64
C ARG A 170 27.30 0.58 0.64
N ILE A 171 26.28 1.16 1.27
CA ILE A 171 26.21 2.61 1.53
C ILE A 171 27.41 3.05 2.38
N ALA A 172 27.70 2.36 3.48
CA ALA A 172 28.84 2.67 4.35
C ALA A 172 30.19 2.52 3.63
N ALA A 173 30.28 1.62 2.65
CA ALA A 173 31.46 1.43 1.80
C ALA A 173 31.54 2.43 0.62
N GLY A 174 30.62 3.39 0.49
CA GLY A 174 30.60 4.37 -0.61
C GLY A 174 30.23 3.77 -1.98
N GLN A 175 29.64 2.58 -2.01
CA GLN A 175 29.29 1.85 -3.23
C GLN A 175 27.87 2.13 -3.73
N VAL A 176 27.05 2.80 -2.92
CA VAL A 176 25.69 3.22 -3.27
C VAL A 176 25.65 4.74 -3.15
N TYR A 177 25.14 5.43 -4.17
CA TYR A 177 25.00 6.88 -4.17
C TYR A 177 23.55 7.32 -3.89
N GLU A 178 23.39 8.50 -3.29
CA GLU A 178 22.08 9.12 -3.07
C GLU A 178 21.75 10.03 -4.26
N VAL A 179 20.50 9.97 -4.76
CA VAL A 179 20.07 10.76 -5.93
C VAL A 179 18.97 11.78 -5.64
N GLY A 180 18.43 11.81 -4.42
CA GLY A 180 17.28 12.65 -4.10
C GLY A 180 15.95 12.09 -4.62
N GLN A 181 14.87 12.86 -4.47
CA GLN A 181 13.52 12.46 -4.84
C GLN A 181 12.71 13.67 -5.37
N GLY A 182 11.67 13.39 -6.16
CA GLY A 182 10.77 14.41 -6.69
C GLY A 182 11.52 15.47 -7.51
N LYS A 183 11.29 16.75 -7.21
CA LYS A 183 11.94 17.88 -7.89
C LYS A 183 13.44 17.99 -7.59
N GLU A 184 13.89 17.44 -6.48
CA GLU A 184 15.30 17.46 -6.05
C GLU A 184 16.10 16.26 -6.59
N LEU A 185 15.52 15.49 -7.52
CA LEU A 185 16.21 14.37 -8.15
C LEU A 185 17.41 14.88 -8.97
N ASN A 186 18.60 14.38 -8.64
CA ASN A 186 19.84 14.75 -9.31
C ASN A 186 19.96 14.05 -10.68
N ASN A 187 19.34 14.65 -11.69
CA ASN A 187 19.35 14.15 -13.06
C ASN A 187 20.77 14.11 -13.66
N GLU A 188 21.62 15.09 -13.36
CA GLU A 188 23.00 15.13 -13.86
C GLU A 188 23.81 13.92 -13.40
N LEU A 189 23.70 13.58 -12.11
CA LEU A 189 24.35 12.39 -11.55
C LEU A 189 23.82 11.11 -12.19
N LEU A 190 22.51 11.00 -12.39
CA LEU A 190 21.89 9.83 -13.03
C LEU A 190 22.35 9.66 -14.48
N VAL A 191 22.43 10.75 -15.25
CA VAL A 191 22.96 10.75 -16.61
C VAL A 191 24.43 10.37 -16.63
N ALA A 192 25.25 10.96 -15.74
CA ALA A 192 26.68 10.69 -15.67
C ALA A 192 27.01 9.25 -15.24
N ARG A 193 26.23 8.67 -14.31
CA ARG A 193 26.38 7.28 -13.85
C ARG A 193 25.75 6.25 -14.77
N HIS A 194 24.76 6.67 -15.57
CA HIS A 194 24.06 5.88 -16.58
C HIS A 194 23.64 4.46 -16.07
N PRO A 195 22.82 4.37 -15.01
CA PRO A 195 22.34 3.08 -14.52
C PRO A 195 21.49 2.38 -15.58
N ASP A 196 21.42 1.05 -15.53
CA ASP A 196 20.59 0.29 -16.46
C ASP A 196 19.08 0.48 -16.21
N LEU A 197 18.70 0.92 -15.01
CA LEU A 197 17.32 1.25 -14.67
C LEU A 197 17.24 2.22 -13.48
N VAL A 198 16.38 3.23 -13.62
CA VAL A 198 15.81 3.96 -12.48
C VAL A 198 14.39 3.44 -12.23
N MET A 199 14.12 2.95 -11.03
CA MET A 199 12.79 2.51 -10.62
C MET A 199 12.17 3.56 -9.71
N THR A 200 10.99 4.05 -10.10
CA THR A 200 10.24 5.11 -9.41
C THR A 200 8.87 4.63 -8.98
N THR A 201 8.27 5.32 -8.01
CA THR A 201 6.88 5.08 -7.59
C THR A 201 5.94 5.94 -8.41
N GLY A 202 4.83 5.36 -8.89
CA GLY A 202 3.80 6.13 -9.60
C GLY A 202 2.85 6.83 -8.63
N TRP A 203 2.50 8.09 -8.90
CA TRP A 203 1.57 8.88 -8.10
C TRP A 203 0.42 9.44 -8.95
N PRO A 204 -0.78 9.67 -8.38
CA PRO A 204 -1.87 10.31 -9.10
C PRO A 204 -1.47 11.69 -9.63
N GLY A 205 -1.68 11.94 -10.92
CA GLY A 205 -1.35 13.21 -11.55
C GLY A 205 0.14 13.45 -11.83
N GLU A 206 1.02 12.53 -11.42
CA GLU A 206 2.43 12.57 -11.79
C GLU A 206 2.67 11.73 -13.06
N GLY A 207 2.76 12.41 -14.20
CA GLY A 207 3.22 11.81 -15.45
C GLY A 207 4.72 11.53 -15.44
N LEU A 208 5.19 10.76 -16.43
CA LEU A 208 6.62 10.49 -16.64
C LEU A 208 7.41 11.69 -17.19
N ASP A 209 6.77 12.85 -17.36
CA ASP A 209 7.37 14.03 -17.98
C ASP A 209 8.51 14.64 -17.17
N HIS A 210 8.53 14.43 -15.86
CA HIS A 210 9.66 14.87 -15.02
C HIS A 210 10.93 14.00 -15.22
N PHE A 211 10.82 12.87 -15.92
CA PHE A 211 11.95 12.00 -16.28
C PHE A 211 12.42 12.18 -17.72
N GLN A 212 11.93 13.18 -18.46
CA GLN A 212 12.26 13.37 -19.87
C GLN A 212 13.77 13.53 -20.10
N THR A 213 14.48 14.21 -19.20
CA THR A 213 15.95 14.32 -19.24
C THR A 213 16.64 12.96 -19.21
N LEU A 214 16.21 12.06 -18.31
CA LEU A 214 16.79 10.72 -18.21
C LEU A 214 16.51 9.89 -19.46
N ARG A 215 15.26 9.95 -19.95
CA ARG A 215 14.84 9.25 -21.16
C ARG A 215 15.59 9.73 -22.40
N ALA A 216 15.77 11.04 -22.55
CA ALA A 216 16.54 11.64 -23.64
C ALA A 216 18.02 11.24 -23.59
N ALA A 217 18.57 11.03 -22.38
CA ALA A 217 19.93 10.53 -22.18
C ALA A 217 20.07 9.01 -22.28
N GLY A 218 18.99 8.27 -22.59
CA GLY A 218 19.01 6.82 -22.74
C GLY A 218 18.97 6.03 -21.43
N VAL A 219 18.74 6.68 -20.28
CA VAL A 219 18.54 6.02 -18.98
C VAL A 219 17.07 5.65 -18.83
N PRO A 220 16.70 4.36 -18.82
CA PRO A 220 15.31 3.97 -18.75
C PRO A 220 14.73 4.17 -17.35
N VAL A 221 13.47 4.58 -17.29
CA VAL A 221 12.71 4.74 -16.04
C VAL A 221 11.49 3.79 -16.00
N LEU A 222 11.37 2.98 -14.97
CA LEU A 222 10.24 2.08 -14.75
C LEU A 222 9.41 2.51 -13.54
N ILE A 223 8.09 2.59 -13.74
CA ILE A 223 7.13 2.84 -12.66
C ILE A 223 6.80 1.53 -11.95
N ASN A 224 6.88 1.56 -10.62
CA ASN A 224 6.36 0.54 -9.73
C ASN A 224 5.20 1.12 -8.92
N SER A 225 4.00 0.58 -9.13
CA SER A 225 2.74 1.07 -8.52
C SER A 225 2.14 0.06 -7.55
N GLU A 226 2.96 -0.76 -6.90
CA GLU A 226 2.49 -1.77 -5.95
C GLU A 226 1.59 -1.23 -4.82
N TRP A 227 1.76 0.02 -4.42
CA TRP A 227 1.11 0.58 -3.23
C TRP A 227 -0.40 0.73 -3.40
N VAL A 228 -0.88 0.68 -4.65
CA VAL A 228 -2.31 0.66 -4.98
C VAL A 228 -2.94 -0.73 -4.91
N GLU A 229 -2.13 -1.78 -4.75
CA GLU A 229 -2.65 -3.14 -4.61
C GLU A 229 -3.40 -3.27 -3.29
N THR A 230 -4.55 -3.93 -3.36
CA THR A 230 -5.51 -4.01 -2.24
C THR A 230 -5.27 -5.19 -1.30
N THR A 231 -4.28 -6.04 -1.60
CA THR A 231 -3.97 -7.21 -0.76
C THR A 231 -2.47 -7.33 -0.49
N PRO A 232 -2.05 -7.85 0.68
CA PRO A 232 -0.63 -8.01 1.00
C PRO A 232 0.13 -8.90 0.02
N LEU A 233 -0.47 -9.99 -0.46
CA LEU A 233 0.16 -10.87 -1.46
C LEU A 233 0.28 -10.23 -2.83
N ALA A 234 -0.69 -9.40 -3.23
CA ALA A 234 -0.62 -8.65 -4.48
C ALA A 234 0.55 -7.66 -4.48
N ARG A 235 0.76 -6.94 -3.36
CA ARG A 235 1.93 -6.07 -3.15
C ARG A 235 3.24 -6.84 -3.25
N ALA A 236 3.35 -7.92 -2.48
CA ALA A 236 4.55 -8.75 -2.46
C ALA A 236 4.88 -9.38 -3.82
N GLU A 237 3.87 -9.66 -4.66
CA GLU A 237 4.06 -10.30 -5.96
C GLU A 237 4.85 -9.42 -6.96
N TRP A 238 4.96 -8.11 -6.72
CA TRP A 238 5.80 -7.22 -7.54
C TRP A 238 7.28 -7.59 -7.56
N VAL A 239 7.77 -8.47 -6.65
CA VAL A 239 9.09 -9.10 -6.77
C VAL A 239 9.30 -9.81 -8.11
N LYS A 240 8.23 -10.29 -8.74
CA LYS A 240 8.27 -10.94 -10.06
C LYS A 240 8.62 -9.97 -11.19
N VAL A 241 8.35 -8.67 -11.05
CA VAL A 241 8.79 -7.65 -12.01
C VAL A 241 10.31 -7.57 -12.02
N LEU A 242 10.94 -7.50 -10.84
CA LEU A 242 12.39 -7.49 -10.74
C LEU A 242 13.01 -8.83 -11.18
N ALA A 243 12.34 -9.95 -10.90
CA ALA A 243 12.74 -11.26 -11.41
C ALA A 243 12.83 -11.28 -12.94
N ALA A 244 11.82 -10.73 -13.63
CA ALA A 244 11.77 -10.67 -15.08
C ALA A 244 12.86 -9.76 -15.66
N LEU A 245 13.20 -8.67 -14.97
CA LEU A 245 14.29 -7.76 -15.31
C LEU A 245 15.69 -8.40 -15.18
N LEU A 246 15.82 -9.43 -14.35
CA LEU A 246 17.08 -10.12 -14.08
C LEU A 246 17.18 -11.53 -14.70
N ASN A 247 16.12 -12.01 -15.37
CA ASN A 247 15.99 -13.40 -15.82
C ASN A 247 16.12 -14.41 -14.67
N GLN A 248 15.57 -14.07 -13.49
CA GLN A 248 15.61 -14.89 -12.27
C GLN A 248 14.22 -15.36 -11.80
N GLU A 249 13.27 -15.51 -12.72
CA GLU A 249 11.89 -15.89 -12.41
C GLU A 249 11.80 -17.19 -11.62
N ALA A 250 12.58 -18.21 -11.97
CA ALA A 250 12.54 -19.51 -11.27
C ALA A 250 12.86 -19.38 -9.78
N VAL A 251 13.89 -18.61 -9.43
CA VAL A 251 14.31 -18.36 -8.03
C VAL A 251 13.22 -17.62 -7.28
N VAL A 252 12.64 -16.60 -7.91
CA VAL A 252 11.65 -15.74 -7.28
C VAL A 252 10.31 -16.42 -7.13
N ASN A 253 9.89 -17.23 -8.11
CA ASN A 253 8.69 -18.05 -8.00
C ASN A 253 8.77 -18.96 -6.79
N GLN A 254 9.90 -19.68 -6.61
CA GLN A 254 10.07 -20.55 -5.45
C GLN A 254 9.96 -19.80 -4.12
N LYS A 255 10.66 -18.66 -3.99
CA LYS A 255 10.64 -17.84 -2.77
C LYS A 255 9.24 -17.25 -2.51
N PHE A 256 8.62 -16.65 -3.52
CA PHE A 256 7.30 -16.04 -3.41
C PHE A 256 6.21 -17.07 -3.12
N ASP A 257 6.26 -18.25 -3.76
CA ASP A 257 5.28 -19.31 -3.50
C ASP A 257 5.37 -19.81 -2.05
N ALA A 258 6.57 -19.81 -1.45
CA ALA A 258 6.72 -20.14 -0.03
C ALA A 258 6.07 -19.07 0.87
N VAL A 259 6.30 -17.78 0.57
CA VAL A 259 5.65 -16.66 1.27
C VAL A 259 4.13 -16.73 1.14
N ALA A 260 3.62 -16.96 -0.07
CA ALA A 260 2.19 -17.02 -0.34
C ALA A 260 1.51 -18.20 0.40
N ARG A 261 2.13 -19.39 0.38
CA ARG A 261 1.62 -20.54 1.13
C ARG A 261 1.58 -20.27 2.63
N GLU A 262 2.63 -19.68 3.19
CA GLU A 262 2.68 -19.39 4.62
C GLU A 262 1.66 -18.31 5.01
N TYR A 263 1.55 -17.24 4.22
CA TYR A 263 0.51 -16.23 4.42
C TYR A 263 -0.90 -16.84 4.42
N GLN A 264 -1.21 -17.70 3.45
CA GLN A 264 -2.53 -18.35 3.35
C GLN A 264 -2.81 -19.27 4.55
N ARG A 265 -1.79 -20.01 5.02
CA ARG A 265 -1.90 -20.85 6.22
C ARG A 265 -2.20 -19.98 7.46
N LEU A 266 -1.50 -18.86 7.61
CA LEU A 266 -1.70 -17.90 8.69
C LEU A 266 -3.07 -17.21 8.62
N ALA A 267 -3.51 -16.81 7.44
CA ALA A 267 -4.84 -16.22 7.24
C ALA A 267 -5.95 -17.21 7.60
N ALA A 268 -5.81 -18.48 7.22
CA ALA A 268 -6.75 -19.53 7.64
C ALA A 268 -6.77 -19.73 9.16
N LEU A 269 -5.59 -19.65 9.81
CA LEU A 269 -5.47 -19.71 11.27
C LEU A 269 -6.18 -18.53 11.94
N GLY A 270 -5.95 -17.29 11.50
CA GLY A 270 -6.60 -16.10 12.05
C GLY A 270 -8.11 -16.07 11.79
N HIS A 271 -8.57 -16.50 10.61
CA HIS A 271 -10.00 -16.65 10.32
C HIS A 271 -10.70 -17.67 11.24
N GLY A 272 -9.98 -18.69 11.68
CA GLY A 272 -10.46 -19.72 12.62
C GLY A 272 -10.42 -19.31 14.10
N ALA A 273 -9.93 -18.10 14.43
CA ALA A 273 -9.88 -17.64 15.81
C ALA A 273 -11.29 -17.54 16.42
N ALA A 274 -11.44 -18.05 17.64
CA ALA A 274 -12.73 -18.10 18.34
C ALA A 274 -13.19 -16.71 18.80
N GLN A 275 -12.25 -15.87 19.22
CA GLN A 275 -12.48 -14.48 19.57
C GLN A 275 -12.02 -13.59 18.43
N LYS A 276 -12.65 -12.42 18.27
CA LYS A 276 -12.24 -11.42 17.28
C LYS A 276 -12.04 -10.08 17.97
N PRO A 277 -10.84 -9.82 18.54
CA PRO A 277 -10.56 -8.58 19.26
C PRO A 277 -10.79 -7.37 18.37
N SER A 278 -11.40 -6.34 18.93
CA SER A 278 -11.63 -5.07 18.26
C SER A 278 -10.35 -4.23 18.18
N VAL A 279 -10.12 -3.57 17.04
CA VAL A 279 -8.88 -2.84 16.79
C VAL A 279 -9.14 -1.42 16.30
N VAL A 280 -8.32 -0.48 16.75
CA VAL A 280 -8.15 0.85 16.15
C VAL A 280 -6.71 0.99 15.64
N VAL A 281 -6.54 1.70 14.52
CA VAL A 281 -5.23 1.83 13.85
C VAL A 281 -4.89 3.30 13.63
N GLY A 282 -3.61 3.63 13.71
CA GLY A 282 -3.10 4.95 13.34
C GLY A 282 -3.16 5.98 14.47
N LEU A 283 -2.80 7.21 14.13
CA LEU A 283 -2.87 8.41 14.96
C LEU A 283 -3.29 9.61 14.10
N PRO A 284 -3.87 10.67 14.71
CA PRO A 284 -4.06 11.94 14.03
C PRO A 284 -2.74 12.53 13.50
N PHE A 285 -2.77 12.98 12.25
CA PHE A 285 -1.73 13.79 11.63
C PHE A 285 -2.38 15.04 11.04
N LYS A 286 -1.96 16.23 11.51
CA LYS A 286 -2.55 17.52 11.12
C LYS A 286 -4.09 17.50 11.23
N ASP A 287 -4.59 17.10 12.40
CA ASP A 287 -6.02 17.00 12.75
C ASP A 287 -6.85 15.98 11.96
N VAL A 288 -6.21 15.17 11.10
CA VAL A 288 -6.87 14.09 10.36
C VAL A 288 -6.37 12.74 10.86
N TRP A 289 -7.30 11.87 11.25
CA TRP A 289 -7.02 10.47 11.58
C TRP A 289 -7.27 9.61 10.34
N TYR A 290 -6.20 9.17 9.70
CA TYR A 290 -6.28 8.26 8.57
C TYR A 290 -6.41 6.82 9.06
N VAL A 291 -7.50 6.15 8.69
CA VAL A 291 -7.72 4.73 9.01
C VAL A 291 -7.90 3.93 7.71
N PRO A 292 -7.47 2.65 7.65
CA PRO A 292 -7.64 1.82 6.47
C PRO A 292 -9.10 1.74 6.00
N ASP A 293 -9.37 1.89 4.72
CA ASP A 293 -10.70 1.58 4.18
C ASP A 293 -10.83 0.08 3.87
N THR A 294 -12.02 -0.37 3.45
CA THR A 294 -12.31 -1.79 3.17
C THR A 294 -11.37 -2.43 2.13
N ASP A 295 -10.93 -1.64 1.15
CA ASP A 295 -10.06 -2.09 0.04
C ASP A 295 -8.56 -1.95 0.38
N SER A 296 -8.22 -1.44 1.56
CA SER A 296 -6.84 -1.33 2.00
C SER A 296 -6.22 -2.70 2.27
N TYR A 297 -4.96 -2.90 1.83
CA TYR A 297 -4.18 -4.08 2.22
C TYR A 297 -4.04 -4.19 3.74
N MET A 298 -4.12 -3.07 4.48
CA MET A 298 -4.09 -3.08 5.94
C MET A 298 -5.40 -3.62 6.53
N ALA A 299 -6.56 -3.26 5.97
CA ALA A 299 -7.82 -3.88 6.37
C ALA A 299 -7.81 -5.39 6.08
N GLN A 300 -7.22 -5.81 4.95
CA GLN A 300 -7.02 -7.23 4.66
C GLN A 300 -6.14 -7.93 5.70
N PHE A 301 -5.02 -7.33 6.13
CA PHE A 301 -4.21 -7.86 7.23
C PHE A 301 -5.02 -8.03 8.53
N LEU A 302 -5.86 -7.06 8.88
CA LEU A 302 -6.69 -7.15 10.09
C LEU A 302 -7.73 -8.27 9.99
N ARG A 303 -8.38 -8.43 8.82
CA ARG A 303 -9.31 -9.53 8.55
C ARG A 303 -8.62 -10.89 8.66
N ASP A 304 -7.49 -11.05 7.98
CA ASP A 304 -6.71 -12.30 7.97
C ASP A 304 -6.12 -12.63 9.35
N ALA A 305 -5.84 -11.61 10.16
CA ALA A 305 -5.42 -11.78 11.55
C ALA A 305 -6.59 -12.09 12.51
N GLY A 306 -7.83 -12.18 12.03
CA GLY A 306 -9.00 -12.46 12.86
C GLY A 306 -9.45 -11.29 13.75
N ALA A 307 -9.16 -10.04 13.36
CA ALA A 307 -9.59 -8.85 14.11
C ALA A 307 -11.04 -8.45 13.76
N ALA A 308 -11.70 -7.76 14.70
CA ALA A 308 -12.92 -7.00 14.44
C ALA A 308 -12.56 -5.53 14.13
N TYR A 309 -12.57 -5.15 12.86
CA TYR A 309 -12.23 -3.80 12.43
C TYR A 309 -13.50 -2.97 12.11
N HIS A 310 -13.64 -1.79 12.73
CA HIS A 310 -14.87 -0.99 12.67
C HIS A 310 -15.22 -0.52 11.25
N TRP A 311 -14.23 -0.09 10.46
CA TRP A 311 -14.44 0.45 9.11
C TRP A 311 -14.24 -0.58 7.99
N ASP A 312 -14.29 -1.88 8.31
CA ASP A 312 -14.01 -2.97 7.37
C ASP A 312 -14.97 -3.04 6.17
N ARG A 313 -16.10 -2.31 6.24
CA ARG A 313 -17.12 -2.22 5.18
C ARG A 313 -17.31 -0.80 4.64
N THR A 314 -16.42 0.11 4.98
CA THR A 314 -16.49 1.50 4.56
C THR A 314 -15.41 1.76 3.53
N LYS A 315 -15.81 2.30 2.37
CA LYS A 315 -14.91 2.61 1.26
C LYS A 315 -14.62 4.09 1.19
N ALA A 316 -13.35 4.46 1.01
CA ALA A 316 -12.98 5.85 0.81
C ALA A 316 -13.20 6.28 -0.64
N PRO A 317 -13.64 7.52 -0.91
CA PRO A 317 -13.73 8.04 -2.28
C PRO A 317 -12.38 8.02 -3.02
N SER A 318 -11.28 8.29 -2.31
CA SER A 318 -9.91 8.29 -2.84
C SER A 318 -9.24 6.91 -2.81
N GLY A 319 -9.90 5.89 -2.24
CA GLY A 319 -9.35 4.56 -2.00
C GLY A 319 -8.26 4.52 -0.91
N GLY A 320 -8.07 3.34 -0.32
CA GLY A 320 -6.95 2.99 0.56
C GLY A 320 -7.03 3.49 2.00
N SER A 321 -7.60 4.67 2.26
CA SER A 321 -7.79 5.20 3.63
C SER A 321 -8.92 6.21 3.74
N LEU A 322 -9.65 6.16 4.85
CA LEU A 322 -10.64 7.15 5.25
C LEU A 322 -9.94 8.29 6.00
N ALA A 323 -10.28 9.53 5.66
CA ALA A 323 -9.86 10.72 6.39
C ALA A 323 -10.94 11.09 7.42
N LEU A 324 -10.70 10.79 8.70
CA LEU A 324 -11.67 10.98 9.78
C LEU A 324 -11.21 12.04 10.78
N SER A 325 -12.16 12.66 11.50
CA SER A 325 -11.82 13.48 12.65
C SER A 325 -11.52 12.63 13.88
N PHE A 326 -10.88 13.23 14.89
CA PHE A 326 -10.70 12.58 16.18
C PHE A 326 -12.04 12.14 16.79
N GLU A 327 -13.08 12.96 16.68
CA GLU A 327 -14.41 12.73 17.25
C GLU A 327 -15.14 11.55 16.58
N ALA A 328 -14.78 11.22 15.34
CA ALA A 328 -15.29 10.03 14.65
C ALA A 328 -14.58 8.74 15.10
N VAL A 329 -13.30 8.83 15.45
CA VAL A 329 -12.48 7.66 15.84
C VAL A 329 -12.53 7.38 17.34
N ALA A 330 -12.58 8.42 18.18
CA ALA A 330 -12.51 8.32 19.63
C ALA A 330 -13.58 7.41 20.25
N PRO A 331 -14.87 7.45 19.83
CA PRO A 331 -15.89 6.52 20.34
C PRO A 331 -15.55 5.05 20.10
N VAL A 332 -14.90 4.73 18.99
CA VAL A 332 -14.42 3.37 18.68
C VAL A 332 -13.21 3.03 19.56
N ALA A 333 -12.24 3.93 19.66
CA ALA A 333 -11.02 3.73 20.45
C ALA A 333 -11.28 3.62 21.96
N LEU A 334 -12.35 4.22 22.48
CA LEU A 334 -12.77 4.10 23.88
C LEU A 334 -13.08 2.66 24.29
N GLY A 335 -13.60 1.85 23.37
CA GLY A 335 -14.00 0.45 23.63
C GLY A 335 -13.14 -0.61 22.93
N ALA A 336 -12.15 -0.22 22.13
CA ALA A 336 -11.33 -1.17 21.38
C ALA A 336 -10.47 -2.06 22.30
N ASP A 337 -10.18 -3.29 21.88
CA ASP A 337 -9.27 -4.19 22.61
C ASP A 337 -7.81 -3.81 22.40
N TYR A 338 -7.44 -3.42 21.18
CA TYR A 338 -6.07 -3.10 20.78
C TYR A 338 -5.99 -1.78 19.98
N TRP A 339 -4.85 -1.10 20.12
CA TRP A 339 -4.47 0.05 19.30
C TRP A 339 -3.15 -0.23 18.59
N LEU A 340 -3.18 -0.19 17.26
CA LEU A 340 -2.05 -0.55 16.41
C LEU A 340 -1.50 0.66 15.63
N GLN A 341 -0.22 0.61 15.26
CA GLN A 341 0.45 1.54 14.35
C GLN A 341 0.39 3.01 14.80
N THR A 342 0.89 3.28 16.00
CA THR A 342 0.94 4.62 16.60
C THR A 342 2.09 5.49 16.04
N GLY A 343 2.32 5.46 14.73
CA GLY A 343 3.24 6.35 14.02
C GLY A 343 4.68 6.32 14.54
N SER A 344 5.26 7.48 14.84
CA SER A 344 6.63 7.61 15.36
C SER A 344 6.74 7.39 16.87
N LEU A 345 5.62 7.19 17.58
CA LEU A 345 5.63 7.10 19.03
C LEU A 345 6.14 5.74 19.49
N THR A 346 7.06 5.77 20.45
CA THR A 346 7.74 4.58 21.00
C THR A 346 7.38 4.32 22.46
N THR A 347 6.80 5.31 23.15
CA THR A 347 6.42 5.21 24.57
C THR A 347 5.02 5.70 24.82
N LYS A 348 4.39 5.15 25.85
CA LYS A 348 3.08 5.53 26.36
C LYS A 348 3.10 6.97 26.88
N ALA A 349 4.20 7.39 27.49
CA ALA A 349 4.37 8.77 27.92
C ALA A 349 4.30 9.74 26.71
N ALA A 350 5.01 9.43 25.62
CA ALA A 350 4.96 10.25 24.41
C ALA A 350 3.57 10.23 23.75
N LEU A 351 2.90 9.07 23.76
CA LEU A 351 1.50 8.94 23.33
C LEU A 351 0.58 9.89 24.10
N LEU A 352 0.61 9.84 25.42
CA LEU A 352 -0.26 10.68 26.26
C LEU A 352 0.13 12.17 26.24
N ALA A 353 1.39 12.48 25.96
CA ALA A 353 1.85 13.85 25.78
C ALA A 353 1.37 14.47 24.46
N GLN A 354 1.14 13.64 23.43
CA GLN A 354 0.56 14.11 22.16
C GLN A 354 -0.89 14.55 22.34
N ASP A 355 -1.68 13.80 23.11
CA ASP A 355 -3.06 14.18 23.48
C ASP A 355 -3.49 13.46 24.76
N ALA A 356 -3.81 14.23 25.80
CA ALA A 356 -4.23 13.70 27.09
C ALA A 356 -5.52 12.85 27.01
N ARG A 357 -6.37 13.08 26.00
CA ARG A 357 -7.60 12.30 25.77
C ARG A 357 -7.31 10.83 25.48
N TYR A 358 -6.12 10.50 24.95
CA TYR A 358 -5.73 9.11 24.68
C TYR A 358 -5.67 8.25 25.96
N ALA A 359 -5.53 8.87 27.14
CA ALA A 359 -5.60 8.16 28.42
C ALA A 359 -6.97 7.52 28.67
N ALA A 360 -8.03 7.99 28.00
CA ALA A 360 -9.37 7.44 28.13
C ALA A 360 -9.56 6.13 27.34
N PHE A 361 -8.76 5.87 26.32
CA PHE A 361 -8.90 4.71 25.44
C PHE A 361 -8.61 3.40 26.19
N ALA A 362 -9.51 2.42 26.08
CA ALA A 362 -9.33 1.08 26.66
C ALA A 362 -7.96 0.43 26.35
N PRO A 363 -7.43 0.45 25.10
CA PRO A 363 -6.14 -0.17 24.83
C PRO A 363 -4.98 0.55 25.52
N ALA A 364 -5.07 1.88 25.72
CA ALA A 364 -4.07 2.65 26.47
C ALA A 364 -4.11 2.30 27.97
N LYS A 365 -5.30 2.11 28.55
CA LYS A 365 -5.46 1.70 29.96
C LYS A 365 -4.93 0.28 30.20
N ASN A 366 -5.18 -0.63 29.26
CA ASN A 366 -4.88 -2.05 29.39
C ASN A 366 -3.48 -2.45 28.85
N ASN A 367 -2.64 -1.47 28.49
CA ASN A 367 -1.31 -1.69 27.89
C ASN A 367 -1.35 -2.58 26.62
N ARG A 368 -2.37 -2.37 25.80
CA ARG A 368 -2.59 -3.07 24.51
C ARG A 368 -2.38 -2.12 23.32
N VAL A 369 -1.34 -1.30 23.42
CA VAL A 369 -0.90 -0.41 22.34
C VAL A 369 0.36 -1.00 21.73
N PHE A 370 0.35 -1.21 20.41
CA PHE A 370 1.46 -1.80 19.67
C PHE A 370 1.82 -0.93 18.47
N ASN A 371 3.10 -0.89 18.16
CA ASN A 371 3.61 -0.14 17.01
C ASN A 371 4.53 -1.00 16.15
N ASN A 372 4.52 -0.76 14.84
CA ASN A 372 5.25 -1.52 13.82
C ASN A 372 6.69 -1.01 13.62
N ASN A 373 7.37 -0.62 14.70
CA ASN A 373 8.65 0.08 14.67
C ASN A 373 9.78 -0.67 15.40
N LEU A 374 9.61 -1.97 15.69
CA LEU A 374 10.63 -2.78 16.36
C LEU A 374 11.96 -2.78 15.60
N ARG A 375 11.89 -2.77 14.27
CA ARG A 375 13.05 -2.80 13.37
C ARG A 375 13.33 -1.43 12.77
N THR A 376 13.38 -0.41 13.63
CA THR A 376 13.83 0.93 13.27
C THR A 376 15.33 1.06 13.51
N ASN A 377 16.10 1.38 12.47
CA ASN A 377 17.55 1.54 12.60
C ASN A 377 17.93 2.91 13.20
N ALA A 378 19.23 3.11 13.47
CA ALA A 378 19.74 4.35 14.07
C ALA A 378 19.49 5.62 13.23
N GLN A 379 19.15 5.51 11.94
CA GLN A 379 18.80 6.64 11.08
C GLN A 379 17.29 6.91 11.02
N GLY A 380 16.48 6.12 11.75
CA GLY A 380 15.03 6.20 11.73
C GLY A 380 14.37 5.47 10.55
N SER A 381 15.12 4.72 9.74
CA SER A 381 14.52 3.84 8.73
C SER A 381 13.82 2.68 9.42
N ASN A 382 12.60 2.37 9.01
CA ASN A 382 11.82 1.28 9.58
C ASN A 382 11.63 0.16 8.55
N ASP A 383 12.18 -1.01 8.86
CA ASP A 383 12.20 -2.21 8.02
C ASP A 383 10.80 -2.74 7.70
N TYR A 384 9.80 -2.41 8.51
CA TYR A 384 8.40 -2.70 8.20
C TYR A 384 7.97 -2.13 6.84
N TRP A 385 8.42 -0.91 6.50
CA TRP A 385 8.13 -0.25 5.22
C TRP A 385 9.07 -0.68 4.09
N GLU A 386 10.03 -1.56 4.37
CA GLU A 386 10.96 -2.13 3.40
C GLU A 386 10.71 -3.63 3.23
N SER A 387 11.30 -4.48 4.07
CA SER A 387 11.13 -5.94 3.95
C SER A 387 9.71 -6.40 4.23
N GLY A 388 8.93 -5.67 5.05
CA GLY A 388 7.54 -6.03 5.38
C GLY A 388 6.62 -6.09 4.16
N ALA A 389 6.90 -5.32 3.11
CA ALA A 389 6.10 -5.31 1.90
C ALA A 389 6.33 -6.52 0.97
N VAL A 390 7.48 -7.22 1.11
CA VAL A 390 7.79 -8.48 0.41
C VAL A 390 7.70 -9.71 1.33
N ARG A 391 7.46 -9.51 2.63
CA ARG A 391 7.26 -10.53 3.65
C ARG A 391 5.94 -10.32 4.43
N PRO A 392 4.79 -10.33 3.74
CA PRO A 392 3.49 -10.19 4.40
C PRO A 392 3.18 -11.33 5.37
N ASP A 393 3.78 -12.51 5.18
CA ASP A 393 3.72 -13.65 6.10
C ASP A 393 4.24 -13.29 7.50
N LEU A 394 5.35 -12.55 7.58
CA LEU A 394 5.92 -12.09 8.84
C LEU A 394 5.07 -11.01 9.51
N VAL A 395 4.52 -10.08 8.71
CA VAL A 395 3.61 -9.03 9.21
C VAL A 395 2.34 -9.66 9.80
N LEU A 396 1.76 -10.63 9.09
CA LEU A 396 0.56 -11.33 9.55
C LEU A 396 0.85 -12.18 10.80
N SER A 397 2.02 -12.81 10.89
CA SER A 397 2.44 -13.55 12.08
C SER A 397 2.48 -12.66 13.33
N ASP A 398 3.00 -11.44 13.22
CA ASP A 398 3.00 -10.48 14.33
C ASP A 398 1.58 -10.09 14.75
N LEU A 399 0.71 -9.79 13.78
CA LEU A 399 -0.67 -9.40 14.08
C LEU A 399 -1.43 -10.54 14.75
N ILE A 400 -1.31 -11.77 14.26
CA ILE A 400 -1.90 -12.96 14.90
C ILE A 400 -1.31 -13.13 16.31
N ARG A 401 0.01 -12.99 16.49
CA ARG A 401 0.65 -13.12 17.80
C ARG A 401 0.16 -12.08 18.82
N ILE A 402 -0.10 -10.86 18.36
CA ILE A 402 -0.61 -9.76 19.20
C ILE A 402 -2.08 -10.00 19.58
N LEU A 403 -2.91 -10.35 18.61
CA LEU A 403 -4.35 -10.44 18.79
C LEU A 403 -4.79 -11.77 19.41
N HIS A 404 -4.09 -12.86 19.07
CA HIS A 404 -4.37 -14.25 19.45
C HIS A 404 -3.08 -14.94 19.90
N PRO A 405 -2.53 -14.57 21.06
CA PRO A 405 -1.23 -15.06 21.54
C PRO A 405 -1.14 -16.59 21.65
N GLU A 406 -2.27 -17.27 21.81
CA GLU A 406 -2.41 -18.73 21.88
C GLU A 406 -2.26 -19.44 20.53
N LEU A 407 -2.49 -18.75 19.40
CA LEU A 407 -2.41 -19.36 18.07
C LEU A 407 -0.96 -19.46 17.56
N LEU A 408 -0.07 -18.61 18.06
CA LEU A 408 1.35 -18.58 17.70
C LEU A 408 2.25 -18.43 18.96
N PRO A 409 2.20 -19.35 19.93
CA PRO A 409 2.79 -19.15 21.25
C PRO A 409 4.32 -19.00 21.23
N THR A 410 4.99 -19.60 20.23
CA THR A 410 6.44 -19.55 20.05
C THR A 410 6.90 -18.43 19.12
N TRP A 411 5.97 -17.70 18.47
CA TRP A 411 6.34 -16.61 17.57
C TRP A 411 6.87 -15.42 18.37
N GLN A 412 8.04 -14.94 17.94
CA GLN A 412 8.63 -13.71 18.43
C GLN A 412 8.27 -12.60 17.44
N LEU A 413 7.80 -11.46 17.97
CA LEU A 413 7.44 -10.33 17.13
C LEU A 413 8.63 -9.88 16.29
N TYR A 414 8.39 -9.65 15.00
CA TYR A 414 9.41 -9.32 14.04
C TYR A 414 9.42 -7.82 13.72
N TYR A 415 8.28 -7.22 13.37
CA TYR A 415 8.13 -5.79 13.08
C TYR A 415 7.43 -5.00 14.18
N TYR A 416 6.55 -5.65 14.96
CA TYR A 416 5.78 -4.98 15.99
C TYR A 416 6.42 -5.08 17.38
N GLN A 417 6.13 -4.10 18.22
CA GLN A 417 6.44 -4.13 19.65
C GLN A 417 5.37 -3.38 20.46
N PRO A 418 5.19 -3.72 21.75
CA PRO A 418 4.35 -2.93 22.62
C PRO A 418 4.93 -1.53 22.80
N VAL A 419 4.05 -0.52 22.84
CA VAL A 419 4.39 0.85 23.21
C VAL A 419 4.50 0.89 24.74
N LYS A 420 5.72 1.09 25.24
CA LYS A 420 6.06 0.93 26.67
C LYS A 420 5.61 2.11 27.53
#